data_AF-A0A8S2ZYA0-F1
#
_entry.id   AF-A0A8S2ZYA0-F1
#
_cell.length_a   1.000
_cell.length_b   1.000
_cell.length_c   1.000
_cell.angle_alpha   90.00
_cell.angle_beta   90.00
_cell.angle_gamma   90.00
#
_symmetry.space_group_name_H-M   'P 1'
#
loop_
_entity.id
_entity.type
_entity.pdbx_description
1 polymer ?
#
loop_
_entity_poly.entity_id
_entity_poly.type
_entity_poly.pdbx_seq_one_letter_code
_entity_poly.pdbx_strand_id
1 'polypeptide(L)'
;SGCFFHLCQNVYRSVTRLGLKTLYSENENFAQQIRSLPALVFLPAADVIPTFDEIKDQFPVEGEPVLKYFEENYIGVKSRL
;
A
#
# COMPACT_ATOMS: atom_id res chain seq x y z
N SER A 1 -17.85 5.70 -5.93
CA SER A 1 -17.53 6.43 -4.69
C SER A 1 -16.17 5.97 -4.17
N GLY A 2 -15.27 6.90 -3.87
CA GLY A 2 -13.96 6.61 -3.26
C GLY A 2 -13.81 7.37 -1.94
N CYS A 3 -13.43 6.68 -0.88
CA CYS A 3 -13.09 7.27 0.41
C CYS A 3 -12.05 6.38 1.11
N PHE A 4 -11.50 6.84 2.24
CA PHE A 4 -10.49 6.10 3.00
C PHE A 4 -10.94 4.65 3.34
N PHE A 5 -12.20 4.45 3.70
CA PHE A 5 -12.74 3.12 3.95
C PHE A 5 -12.64 2.19 2.72
N HIS A 6 -13.03 2.68 1.55
CA HIS A 6 -12.92 1.90 0.29
C HIS A 6 -11.46 1.65 -0.09
N LEU A 7 -10.55 2.59 0.20
CA LEU A 7 -9.12 2.43 -0.02
C LEU A 7 -8.56 1.30 0.85
N CYS A 8 -8.81 1.33 2.16
CA CYS A 8 -8.43 0.26 3.08
C CYS A 8 -9.01 -1.09 2.66
N GLN A 9 -10.28 -1.12 2.24
CA GLN A 9 -10.94 -2.33 1.76
C GLN A 9 -10.25 -2.90 0.51
N ASN A 10 -9.85 -2.05 -0.44
CA ASN A 10 -9.17 -2.49 -1.66
C ASN A 10 -7.76 -3.02 -1.37
N VAL A 11 -7.02 -2.37 -0.48
CA VAL A 11 -5.71 -2.87 -0.01
C VAL A 11 -5.86 -4.25 0.63
N TYR A 12 -6.81 -4.41 1.56
CA TYR A 12 -7.08 -5.69 2.21
C TYR A 12 -7.51 -6.79 1.23
N ARG A 13 -8.34 -6.45 0.23
CA ARG A 13 -8.72 -7.38 -0.84
C ARG A 13 -7.52 -7.78 -1.68
N SER A 14 -6.59 -6.88 -1.96
CA SER A 14 -5.35 -7.20 -2.66
C SER A 14 -4.50 -8.19 -1.85
N VAL A 15 -4.26 -7.92 -0.57
CA VAL A 15 -3.57 -8.82 0.37
C VAL A 15 -4.21 -10.22 0.35
N THR A 16 -5.54 -10.29 0.43
CA THR A 16 -6.27 -11.56 0.42
C THR A 16 -6.13 -12.29 -0.91
N ARG A 17 -6.31 -11.59 -2.04
CA ARG A 17 -6.18 -12.16 -3.39
C ARG A 17 -4.78 -12.69 -3.67
N LEU A 18 -3.75 -12.08 -3.07
CA LEU A 18 -2.36 -12.48 -3.20
C LEU A 18 -1.94 -13.60 -2.22
N GLY A 19 -2.87 -14.14 -1.43
CA GLY A 19 -2.60 -15.24 -0.50
C GLY A 19 -1.90 -14.82 0.80
N LEU A 20 -1.77 -13.51 1.05
CA LEU A 20 -1.01 -12.96 2.18
C LEU A 20 -1.86 -12.75 3.44
N LYS A 21 -3.11 -13.27 3.45
CA LYS A 21 -4.05 -13.09 4.56
C LYS A 21 -3.50 -13.61 5.88
N THR A 22 -2.92 -14.81 5.89
CA THR A 22 -2.34 -15.41 7.10
C THR A 22 -1.17 -14.59 7.63
N LEU A 23 -0.23 -14.22 6.75
CA LEU A 23 0.91 -13.36 7.12
C LEU A 23 0.45 -12.01 7.67
N TYR A 24 -0.56 -11.39 7.05
CA TYR A 24 -1.17 -10.16 7.54
C TYR A 24 -1.82 -10.31 8.92
N SER A 25 -2.43 -11.45 9.22
CA SER A 25 -3.09 -11.69 10.52
C SER A 25 -2.12 -12.06 11.64
N GLU A 26 -1.02 -12.73 11.32
CA GLU A 26 -0.10 -13.31 12.31
C GLU A 26 1.18 -12.48 12.53
N ASN A 27 1.54 -11.60 11.58
CA ASN A 27 2.71 -10.75 11.67
C ASN A 27 2.32 -9.26 11.72
N GLU A 28 2.38 -8.69 12.92
CA GLU A 28 2.00 -7.29 13.15
C GLU A 28 2.88 -6.29 12.38
N ASN A 29 4.17 -6.57 12.24
CA ASN A 29 5.08 -5.71 11.47
C ASN A 29 4.68 -5.68 10.00
N PHE A 30 4.37 -6.84 9.40
CA PHE A 30 3.86 -6.91 8.05
C PHE A 30 2.52 -6.18 7.92
N ALA A 31 1.60 -6.39 8.86
CA ALA A 31 0.30 -5.70 8.88
C ALA A 31 0.45 -4.18 8.99
N GLN A 32 1.43 -3.69 9.75
CA GLN A 32 1.75 -2.28 9.88
C GLN A 32 2.27 -1.70 8.55
N GLN A 33 3.16 -2.42 7.85
CA GLN A 33 3.65 -2.02 6.54
C GLN A 33 2.53 -1.98 5.49
N ILE A 34 1.62 -2.95 5.48
CA ILE A 34 0.44 -2.88 4.60
C ILE A 34 -0.45 -1.66 4.93
N ARG A 35 -0.61 -1.33 6.22
CA ARG A 35 -1.44 -0.20 6.67
C ARG A 35 -0.81 1.17 6.40
N SER A 36 0.51 1.26 6.19
CA SER A 36 1.16 2.52 5.83
C SER A 36 0.74 3.01 4.43
N LEU A 37 0.45 2.08 3.50
CA LEU A 37 0.01 2.42 2.14
C LEU A 37 -1.26 3.31 2.11
N PRO A 38 -2.42 2.90 2.67
CA PRO A 38 -3.60 3.76 2.68
C PRO A 38 -3.43 5.01 3.56
N ALA A 39 -2.47 5.02 4.49
CA ALA A 39 -2.20 6.18 5.35
C ALA A 39 -1.61 7.37 4.57
N LEU A 40 -1.06 7.14 3.38
CA LEU A 40 -0.55 8.20 2.49
C LEU A 40 -1.62 9.25 2.13
N VAL A 41 -2.92 8.92 2.20
CA VAL A 41 -4.00 9.88 1.92
C VAL A 41 -4.04 11.04 2.91
N PHE A 42 -3.40 10.91 4.08
CA PHE A 42 -3.34 11.96 5.10
C PHE A 42 -2.17 12.93 4.90
N LEU A 43 -1.30 12.68 3.93
CA LEU A 43 -0.18 13.58 3.61
C LEU A 43 -0.63 14.70 2.66
N PRO A 44 0.05 15.87 2.72
CA PRO A 44 0.00 16.82 1.62
C PRO A 44 0.39 16.15 0.30
N ALA A 45 -0.26 16.55 -0.80
CA ALA A 45 -0.04 15.92 -2.11
C ALA A 45 1.43 15.94 -2.57
N ALA A 46 2.19 16.97 -2.18
CA ALA A 46 3.61 17.09 -2.50
C ALA A 46 4.48 16.02 -1.81
N ASP A 47 4.01 15.47 -0.68
CA ASP A 47 4.77 14.52 0.14
C ASP A 47 4.43 13.06 -0.16
N VAL A 48 3.31 12.80 -0.87
CA VAL A 48 2.84 11.44 -1.16
C VAL A 48 3.87 10.62 -1.93
N ILE A 49 4.46 11.15 -3.00
CA ILE A 49 5.44 10.42 -3.82
C ILE A 49 6.76 10.22 -3.06
N PRO A 50 7.38 11.25 -2.44
CA PRO A 50 8.57 11.07 -1.63
C PRO A 50 8.39 10.02 -0.52
N THR A 51 7.30 10.08 0.24
CA THR A 51 7.07 9.12 1.32
C THR A 51 6.74 7.72 0.78
N PHE A 52 6.08 7.61 -0.37
CA PHE A 52 5.89 6.29 -1.00
C PHE A 52 7.22 5.65 -1.43
N ASP A 53 8.13 6.44 -2.01
CA ASP A 53 9.49 5.97 -2.38
C ASP A 53 10.26 5.51 -1.11
N GLU A 54 10.14 6.22 0.02
CA GLU A 54 10.74 5.80 1.30
C GLU A 54 10.13 4.50 1.87
N ILE A 55 8.80 4.35 1.78
CA ILE A 55 8.10 3.12 2.21
C ILE A 55 8.57 1.92 1.37
N LYS A 56 8.79 2.13 0.06
CA LYS A 56 9.22 1.09 -0.88
C LYS A 56 10.56 0.49 -0.50
N ASP A 57 11.52 1.31 -0.06
CA ASP A 57 12.85 0.86 0.35
C ASP A 57 12.84 -0.04 1.61
N GLN A 58 11.80 0.09 2.44
CA GLN A 58 11.66 -0.65 3.70
C GLN A 58 10.56 -1.71 3.65
N PHE A 59 9.92 -1.89 2.49
CA PHE A 59 8.77 -2.77 2.37
C PHE A 59 9.21 -4.24 2.41
N PRO A 60 8.48 -5.11 3.14
CA PRO A 60 8.80 -6.53 3.18
C PRO A 60 8.68 -7.16 1.79
N VAL A 61 9.63 -8.04 1.44
CA VAL A 61 9.68 -8.71 0.13
C VAL A 61 8.39 -9.49 -0.16
N GLU A 62 7.79 -10.10 0.86
CA GLU A 62 6.52 -10.82 0.77
C GLU A 62 5.36 -9.90 0.37
N GLY A 63 5.49 -8.60 0.65
CA GLY A 63 4.49 -7.57 0.39
C GLY A 63 4.67 -6.87 -0.96
N GLU A 64 5.76 -7.10 -1.71
CA GLU A 64 6.03 -6.47 -3.00
C GLU A 64 4.83 -6.52 -3.97
N PRO A 65 4.08 -7.63 -4.10
CA PRO A 65 2.92 -7.67 -4.99
C PRO A 65 1.80 -6.71 -4.56
N VAL A 66 1.64 -6.46 -3.26
CA VAL A 66 0.68 -5.49 -2.72
C VAL A 66 1.17 -4.06 -2.95
N LEU A 67 2.47 -3.82 -2.74
CA LEU A 67 3.11 -2.53 -3.00
C LEU A 67 2.95 -2.13 -4.46
N LYS A 68 3.26 -3.05 -5.39
CA LYS A 68 3.09 -2.85 -6.84
C LYS A 68 1.63 -2.56 -7.21
N TYR A 69 0.69 -3.35 -6.67
CA TYR A 69 -0.74 -3.08 -6.87
C TYR A 69 -1.11 -1.67 -6.41
N PHE A 70 -0.60 -1.22 -5.26
CA PHE A 70 -0.89 0.10 -4.74
C PHE A 70 -0.29 1.21 -5.63
N GLU A 71 0.97 1.06 -6.04
CA GLU A 71 1.67 1.97 -6.96
C GLU A 71 0.88 2.17 -8.25
N GLU A 72 0.47 1.08 -8.91
CA GLU A 72 -0.22 1.09 -10.20
C GLU A 72 -1.63 1.71 -10.14
N ASN A 73 -2.32 1.61 -9.01
CA ASN A 73 -3.72 2.02 -8.87
C ASN A 73 -3.93 3.36 -8.16
N TYR A 74 -2.98 3.79 -7.32
CA TYR A 74 -3.17 4.94 -6.42
C TYR A 74 -2.07 5.99 -6.46
N ILE A 75 -0.84 5.63 -6.86
CA ILE A 75 0.27 6.59 -6.99
C ILE A 75 0.48 6.99 -8.44
N GLY A 76 0.45 6.02 -9.35
CA GLY A 76 0.81 6.17 -10.76
C GLY A 76 2.29 5.82 -10.99
N VAL A 77 2.57 5.12 -12.08
CA VAL A 77 3.94 4.87 -12.52
C VAL A 77 4.49 6.19 -13.08
N LYS A 78 5.68 6.63 -12.63
CA LYS A 78 6.40 7.86 -13.06
C LYS A 78 6.56 8.05 -14.59
N SER A 79 6.09 7.12 -15.43
CA SER A 79 6.14 7.17 -16.89
C SER A 79 4.92 7.83 -17.58
N ARG A 80 4.03 8.51 -16.86
CA ARG A 80 2.91 9.27 -17.44
C ARG A 80 2.66 10.65 -16.80
N LEU A 81 3.72 11.40 -16.52
CA LEU A 81 3.69 12.85 -16.34
C LEU A 81 4.80 13.49 -17.17
#